data_AF-A0A7Y7YJR4-F1
#
_entry.id   AF-A0A7Y7YJR4-F1
#
_cell.length_a   1.000
_cell.length_b   1.000
_cell.length_c   1.000
_cell.angle_alpha   90.00
_cell.angle_beta   90.00
_cell.angle_gamma   90.00
#
_symmetry.space_group_name_H-M   'P 1'
#
loop_
_entity.id
_entity.type
_entity.pdbx_description
1 polymer ?
#
loop_
_entity_poly.entity_id
_entity_poly.type
_entity_poly.pdbx_seq_one_letter_code
_entity_poly.pdbx_strand_id
1 'polypeptide(L)'
;MRRLFSNIEFLVSTSSLIVLVSVFAAAYSNQWHWLARSGSILTIAGLLLTFRPLVRMGLAELLRSQSETDLGGLVDTAEDIEKKRQLKMDGTASKWGVGMAIAGTIVWAYGDLVGGLPC
;
A
#
# COMPACT_ATOMS: atom_id res chain seq x y z
N MET A 1 0.32 -6.69 -17.99
CA MET A 1 -0.16 -5.81 -16.89
C MET A 1 -0.69 -6.55 -15.66
N ARG A 2 -1.44 -7.67 -15.77
CA ARG A 2 -2.00 -8.40 -14.60
C ARG A 2 -0.97 -8.95 -13.58
N ARG A 3 0.27 -9.27 -14.01
CA ARG A 3 1.32 -9.80 -13.10
C ARG A 3 1.99 -8.73 -12.23
N LEU A 4 2.05 -7.47 -12.68
CA LEU A 4 2.70 -6.38 -11.93
C LEU A 4 1.94 -6.02 -10.65
N PHE A 5 0.60 -6.04 -10.70
CA PHE A 5 -0.26 -5.83 -9.53
C PHE A 5 -0.41 -7.09 -8.64
N SER A 6 0.16 -8.23 -9.07
CA SER A 6 0.03 -9.50 -8.36
C SER A 6 1.10 -9.71 -7.28
N ASN A 7 2.31 -9.18 -7.48
CA ASN A 7 3.40 -9.32 -6.53
C ASN A 7 3.44 -8.13 -5.56
N ILE A 8 2.89 -8.36 -4.36
CA ILE A 8 2.96 -7.43 -3.23
C ILE A 8 4.42 -7.04 -2.96
N GLU A 9 5.33 -8.02 -3.00
CA GLU A 9 6.76 -7.80 -2.82
C GLU A 9 7.35 -6.85 -3.86
N PHE A 10 6.89 -6.91 -5.11
CA PHE A 10 7.37 -6.02 -6.16
C PHE A 10 6.91 -4.58 -5.93
N LEU A 11 5.66 -4.39 -5.53
CA LEU A 11 5.10 -3.06 -5.30
C LEU A 11 5.72 -2.39 -4.06
N VAL A 12 5.86 -3.17 -2.97
CA VAL A 12 6.55 -2.72 -1.75
C VAL A 12 8.02 -2.42 -2.06
N SER A 13 8.76 -3.34 -2.69
CA SER A 13 10.17 -3.14 -3.03
C SER A 13 10.39 -1.92 -3.93
N THR A 14 9.56 -1.74 -4.96
CA THR A 14 9.67 -0.60 -5.88
C THR A 14 9.36 0.72 -5.16
N SER A 15 8.32 0.76 -4.33
CA SER A 15 7.99 1.96 -3.56
C SER A 15 9.07 2.33 -2.52
N SER A 16 9.61 1.35 -1.80
CA SER A 16 10.73 1.56 -0.88
C SER A 16 11.99 2.02 -1.60
N LEU A 17 12.27 1.48 -2.79
CA LEU A 17 13.39 1.91 -3.62
C LEU A 17 13.24 3.37 -4.07
N ILE A 18 12.03 3.77 -4.49
CA ILE A 18 11.74 5.15 -4.88
C ILE A 18 11.93 6.12 -3.72
N VAL A 19 11.49 5.74 -2.51
CA VAL A 19 11.68 6.56 -1.30
C VAL A 19 13.17 6.68 -0.97
N LEU A 20 13.93 5.58 -1.00
CA LEU A 20 15.36 5.59 -0.72
C LEU A 20 16.13 6.46 -1.73
N VAL A 21 15.84 6.33 -3.02
CA VAL A 21 16.45 7.14 -4.08
C VAL A 21 16.10 8.63 -3.89
N SER A 22 14.86 8.93 -3.52
CA SER A 22 14.41 10.32 -3.32
C SER A 22 15.02 10.96 -2.07
N VAL A 23 15.16 10.20 -0.98
CA VAL A 23 15.86 10.63 0.24
C VAL A 23 17.33 10.91 -0.06
N PHE A 24 17.99 10.01 -0.80
CA PHE A 24 19.39 10.18 -1.20
C PHE A 24 19.58 11.40 -2.12
N ALA A 25 18.69 11.59 -3.09
CA ALA A 25 18.70 12.75 -3.98
C ALA A 25 18.44 14.07 -3.21
N ALA A 26 17.53 14.08 -2.24
CA ALA A 26 17.25 15.25 -1.40
C ALA A 26 18.46 15.61 -0.52
N ALA A 27 19.12 14.62 0.07
CA ALA A 27 20.33 14.81 0.88
C ALA A 27 21.51 15.35 0.06
N TYR A 28 21.67 14.91 -1.19
CA TYR A 28 22.74 15.39 -2.07
C TYR A 28 22.46 16.78 -2.65
N SER A 29 21.20 17.08 -2.98
CA SER A 29 20.82 18.32 -3.68
C SER A 29 20.50 19.48 -2.74
N ASN A 30 20.46 19.26 -1.42
CA ASN A 30 20.02 20.22 -0.39
C ASN A 30 18.63 20.83 -0.65
N GLN A 31 17.86 20.19 -1.52
CA GLN A 31 16.55 20.63 -1.99
C GLN A 31 15.50 19.68 -1.42
N TRP A 32 15.05 19.99 -0.21
CA TRP A 32 14.13 19.18 0.58
C TRP A 32 12.73 19.05 -0.06
N HIS A 33 12.42 19.88 -1.06
CA HIS A 33 11.21 19.74 -1.87
C HIS A 33 11.08 18.39 -2.60
N TRP A 34 12.20 17.75 -2.92
CA TRP A 34 12.20 16.40 -3.49
C TRP A 34 11.73 15.35 -2.48
N LEU A 35 11.98 15.57 -1.18
CA LEU A 35 11.53 14.70 -0.12
C LEU A 35 9.99 14.72 0.00
N ALA A 36 9.37 15.90 0.03
CA ALA A 36 7.90 15.97 0.09
C ALA A 36 7.23 15.36 -1.14
N ARG A 37 7.78 15.57 -2.35
CA ARG A 37 7.27 14.93 -3.58
C ARG A 37 7.38 13.40 -3.54
N SER A 38 8.41 12.86 -2.90
CA SER A 38 8.51 11.41 -2.71
C SER A 38 7.49 10.87 -1.71
N GLY A 39 7.11 11.69 -0.72
CA GLY A 39 6.05 11.38 0.24
C GLY A 39 4.70 11.14 -0.45
N SER A 40 4.32 11.98 -1.42
CA SER A 40 3.05 11.81 -2.13
C SER A 40 3.02 10.54 -2.99
N ILE A 41 4.15 10.17 -3.60
CA ILE A 41 4.29 8.90 -4.34
C ILE A 41 4.11 7.72 -3.39
N LEU A 42 4.73 7.77 -2.21
CA LEU A 42 4.57 6.74 -1.17
C LEU A 42 3.12 6.64 -0.68
N THR A 43 2.44 7.78 -0.50
CA THR A 43 1.02 7.81 -0.11
C THR A 43 0.13 7.15 -1.15
N ILE A 44 0.31 7.49 -2.42
CA ILE A 44 -0.46 6.91 -3.53
C ILE A 44 -0.23 5.40 -3.61
N ALA A 45 1.03 4.95 -3.47
CA ALA A 45 1.35 3.52 -3.44
C ALA A 45 0.69 2.80 -2.25
N GLY A 46 0.72 3.40 -1.06
CA GLY A 46 0.08 2.85 0.13
C GLY A 46 -1.45 2.77 0.00
N LEU A 47 -2.08 3.80 -0.56
CA LEU A 47 -3.52 3.81 -0.85
C LEU A 47 -3.87 2.71 -1.87
N LEU A 48 -3.12 2.59 -2.97
CA LEU A 48 -3.34 1.54 -3.96
C LEU A 48 -3.26 0.13 -3.36
N LEU A 49 -2.30 -0.12 -2.46
CA LEU A 49 -2.21 -1.39 -1.73
C LEU A 49 -3.42 -1.61 -0.80
N THR A 50 -3.88 -0.54 -0.14
CA THR A 50 -5.05 -0.58 0.75
C THR A 50 -6.32 -0.91 -0.03
N PHE A 51 -6.51 -0.31 -1.20
CA PHE A 51 -7.66 -0.50 -2.09
C PHE A 51 -7.58 -1.77 -2.97
N ARG A 52 -6.45 -2.47 -3.00
CA ARG A 52 -6.29 -3.70 -3.80
C ARG A 52 -7.37 -4.75 -3.57
N PRO A 53 -7.79 -5.09 -2.32
CA PRO A 53 -8.83 -6.07 -2.09
C PRO A 53 -10.18 -5.59 -2.63
N LEU A 54 -10.45 -4.29 -2.51
CA LEU A 54 -11.66 -3.63 -3.04
C LEU A 54 -11.72 -3.67 -4.56
N VAL A 55 -10.59 -3.45 -5.24
CA VAL A 55 -10.51 -3.53 -6.71
C VAL A 55 -10.61 -4.98 -7.20
N ARG A 56 -10.10 -5.96 -6.45
CA ARG A 56 -10.10 -7.37 -6.87
C ARG A 56 -11.44 -8.06 -6.66
N MET A 57 -12.03 -7.94 -5.46
CA MET A 57 -13.29 -8.61 -5.12
C MET A 57 -14.51 -7.76 -5.48
N GLY A 58 -14.37 -6.44 -5.57
CA GLY A 58 -15.50 -5.52 -5.64
C GLY A 58 -16.07 -5.24 -4.25
N LEU A 59 -16.54 -4.00 -4.05
CA LEU A 59 -17.02 -3.50 -2.75
C LEU A 59 -18.24 -4.28 -2.23
N ALA A 60 -19.12 -4.71 -3.16
CA ALA A 60 -20.30 -5.51 -2.85
C ALA A 60 -19.94 -6.91 -2.34
N GLU A 61 -18.98 -7.58 -2.97
CA GLU A 61 -18.53 -8.92 -2.59
C GLU A 61 -17.76 -8.89 -1.26
N LEU A 62 -16.99 -7.83 -1.01
CA LEU A 62 -16.27 -7.64 0.26
C LEU A 62 -17.24 -7.46 1.44
N LEU A 63 -18.29 -6.65 1.27
CA LEU A 63 -19.34 -6.48 2.27
C LEU A 63 -20.12 -7.79 2.50
N ARG A 64 -20.38 -8.53 1.42
CA ARG A 64 -21.06 -9.82 1.48
C ARG A 64 -20.21 -10.88 2.17
N SER A 65 -18.90 -10.93 1.89
CA SER A 65 -17.95 -11.82 2.56
C SER A 65 -17.75 -11.50 4.03
N GLN A 66 -17.83 -10.24 4.47
CA GLN A 66 -17.89 -9.91 5.90
C GLN A 66 -19.21 -10.35 6.55
N SER A 67 -20.32 -10.21 5.82
CA SER A 67 -21.66 -10.64 6.25
C SER A 67 -21.80 -12.17 6.33
N GLU A 68 -21.04 -12.93 5.55
CA GLU A 68 -21.05 -14.40 5.49
C GLU A 68 -20.04 -15.02 6.47
N THR A 69 -19.87 -14.42 7.65
CA THR A 69 -19.09 -15.02 8.74
C THR A 69 -19.80 -16.27 9.27
N ASP A 70 -19.46 -17.38 8.62
CA ASP A 70 -19.35 -18.76 9.08
C ASP A 70 -20.61 -19.44 9.67
N LEU A 71 -21.40 -20.03 8.77
CA LEU A 71 -22.36 -21.10 9.06
C LEU A 71 -21.80 -22.46 8.61
N GLY A 72 -20.58 -22.81 9.02
CA GLY A 72 -20.13 -24.20 9.23
C GLY A 72 -20.40 -25.21 8.11
N GLY A 73 -19.99 -24.91 6.87
CA GLY A 73 -19.99 -25.88 5.79
C GLY A 73 -18.90 -26.94 5.98
N LEU A 74 -19.28 -28.21 6.17
CA LEU A 74 -18.41 -29.32 6.57
C LEU A 74 -17.40 -29.82 5.53
N VAL A 75 -17.29 -29.18 4.35
CA VAL A 75 -16.33 -29.57 3.29
C VAL A 75 -15.77 -28.32 2.63
N ASP A 76 -14.53 -27.94 3.01
CA ASP A 76 -13.78 -26.89 2.33
C ASP A 76 -13.40 -27.38 0.91
N THR A 77 -13.93 -26.73 -0.13
CA THR A 77 -13.54 -27.00 -1.52
C THR A 77 -12.15 -26.42 -1.76
N ALA A 78 -11.38 -26.97 -2.71
CA ALA A 78 -10.06 -26.42 -3.09
C ALA A 78 -10.11 -24.92 -3.44
N GLU A 79 -11.25 -24.44 -3.94
CA GLU A 79 -11.52 -23.05 -4.27
C GLU A 79 -11.68 -22.15 -3.02
N ASP A 80 -12.27 -22.67 -1.94
CA ASP A 80 -12.43 -21.94 -0.67
C ASP A 80 -11.11 -21.80 0.07
N ILE A 81 -10.25 -22.82 -0.01
CA ILE A 81 -8.89 -22.79 0.54
C ILE A 81 -8.06 -21.71 -0.14
N GLU A 82 -8.13 -21.61 -1.47
CA GLU A 82 -7.43 -20.57 -2.23
C GLU A 82 -8.00 -19.17 -1.93
N LYS A 83 -9.34 -19.01 -1.83
CA LYS A 83 -9.96 -17.74 -1.42
C LYS A 83 -9.52 -17.30 -0.02
N LYS A 84 -9.54 -18.20 0.97
CA LYS A 84 -9.06 -17.91 2.35
C LYS A 84 -7.59 -17.51 2.36
N ARG A 85 -6.75 -18.15 1.54
CA ARG A 85 -5.33 -17.81 1.40
C ARG A 85 -5.15 -16.40 0.81
N GLN A 86 -5.86 -16.09 -0.27
CA GLN A 86 -5.78 -14.77 -0.89
C GLN A 86 -6.33 -13.66 0.00
N LEU A 87 -7.39 -13.92 0.77
CA LEU A 87 -7.92 -12.99 1.78
C LEU A 87 -6.90 -12.67 2.88
N LYS A 88 -6.19 -13.69 3.39
CA LYS A 88 -5.11 -13.46 4.36
C LYS A 88 -3.97 -12.63 3.78
N MET A 89 -3.56 -12.91 2.54
CA MET A 89 -2.51 -12.15 1.86
C MET A 89 -2.92 -10.70 1.61
N ASP A 90 -4.17 -10.48 1.21
CA ASP A 90 -4.74 -9.16 1.00
C ASP A 90 -4.89 -8.37 2.30
N GLY A 91 -5.27 -9.02 3.39
CA GLY A 91 -5.35 -8.40 4.71
C GLY A 91 -3.99 -7.88 5.18
N THR A 92 -2.93 -8.68 4.99
CA THR A 92 -1.57 -8.25 5.30
C THR A 92 -1.13 -7.10 4.39
N ALA A 93 -1.39 -7.19 3.09
CA ALA A 93 -1.06 -6.14 2.13
C ALA A 93 -1.76 -4.81 2.43
N SER A 94 -3.03 -4.88 2.85
CA SER A 94 -3.83 -3.70 3.19
C SER A 94 -3.30 -3.02 4.47
N LYS A 95 -2.90 -3.80 5.50
CA LYS A 95 -2.24 -3.26 6.70
C LYS A 95 -0.93 -2.53 6.38
N TRP A 96 -0.08 -3.12 5.54
CA TRP A 96 1.14 -2.47 5.08
C TRP A 96 0.84 -1.22 4.23
N GLY A 97 -0.18 -1.29 3.36
CA GLY A 97 -0.64 -0.15 2.57
C GLY A 97 -1.06 1.04 3.42
N VAL A 98 -1.82 0.81 4.49
CA VAL A 98 -2.23 1.86 5.43
C VAL A 98 -1.02 2.48 6.12
N GLY A 99 -0.08 1.65 6.58
CA GLY A 99 1.16 2.15 7.20
C GLY A 99 1.99 3.03 6.25
N MET A 100 2.14 2.59 4.99
CA MET A 100 2.82 3.37 3.95
C MET A 100 2.08 4.66 3.62
N ALA A 101 0.74 4.63 3.58
CA ALA A 101 -0.05 5.83 3.31
C ALA A 101 0.13 6.88 4.42
N ILE A 102 0.14 6.44 5.68
CA ILE A 102 0.37 7.33 6.84
C ILE A 102 1.80 7.90 6.78
N ALA A 103 2.81 7.04 6.61
CA ALA A 103 4.20 7.48 6.52
C ALA A 103 4.43 8.44 5.35
N GLY A 104 3.91 8.12 4.17
CA GLY A 104 3.97 8.97 2.99
C GLY A 104 3.29 10.32 3.22
N THR A 105 2.14 10.34 3.91
CA THR A 105 1.42 11.58 4.20
C THR A 105 2.22 12.47 5.15
N ILE A 106 2.87 11.89 6.16
CA ILE A 106 3.76 12.64 7.06
C ILE A 106 4.94 13.22 6.28
N VAL A 107 5.61 12.41 5.47
CA VAL A 107 6.74 12.88 4.65
C VAL A 107 6.29 13.93 3.63
N TRP A 108 5.10 13.79 3.06
CA TRP A 108 4.55 14.75 2.12
C TRP A 108 4.21 16.09 2.79
N ALA A 109 3.57 16.05 3.96
CA ALA A 109 3.16 17.26 4.68
C ALA A 109 4.34 18.00 5.32
N TYR A 110 5.35 17.29 5.80
CA TYR A 110 6.45 17.85 6.59
C TYR A 110 7.83 17.75 5.94
N GLY A 111 7.96 17.10 4.78
CA GLY A 111 9.25 16.90 4.11
C GLY A 111 9.95 18.19 3.72
N ASP A 112 9.18 19.22 3.36
CA ASP A 112 9.71 20.54 2.99
C ASP A 112 10.26 21.31 4.20
N LEU A 113 9.76 21.02 5.41
CA LEU A 113 10.19 21.68 6.65
C LEU A 113 11.54 21.19 7.15
N VAL A 114 12.01 20.02 6.69
CA VAL A 114 13.32 19.46 7.08
C VAL A 114 14.48 20.35 6.60
N GLY A 115 14.27 21.09 5.51
CA GLY A 115 15.26 22.01 4.95
C GLY A 115 15.34 23.38 5.61
N GLY A 116 14.50 23.65 6.61
CA GLY A 116 14.27 25.00 7.11
C GLY A 116 13.28 25.79 6.25
N LEU A 117 12.64 26.79 6.85
CA LEU A 117 11.74 27.71 6.14
C LEU A 117 12.58 28.58 5.19
N PRO A 118 12.12 28.83 3.94
CA PRO A 118 12.71 29.90 3.14
C PRO A 118 12.56 31.20 3.94
N CYS A 119 13.71 31.81 4.27
CA CYS A 119 13.77 33.10 4.95
C CYS A 119 13.24 34.22 4.04
#